data_AF-A0A7Y9EBM0-F1
#
_entry.id   AF-A0A7Y9EBM0-F1
#
_cell.length_a   1.000
_cell.length_b   1.000
_cell.length_c   1.000
_cell.angle_alpha   90.00
_cell.angle_beta   90.00
_cell.angle_gamma   90.00
#
_symmetry.space_group_name_H-M   'P 1'
#
loop_
_entity.id
_entity.type
_entity.pdbx_description
1 polymer ?
#
loop_
_entity_poly.entity_id
_entity_poly.type
_entity_poly.pdbx_seq_one_letter_code
_entity_poly.pdbx_strand_id
1 'polypeptide(L)' 'MHIGSYAKAIVAGVVAGAAALGTALADDVVSTGEWVGVGLALFGVLVVTAVVPNARVSDERWR' A
#
# COMPACT_ATOMS: atom_id res chain seq x y z
N MET A 1 -5.87 -17.71 -9.75
CA MET A 1 -4.67 -17.32 -8.98
C MET A 1 -5.12 -16.65 -7.70
N HIS A 2 -5.01 -17.33 -6.55
CA HIS A 2 -5.17 -16.65 -5.27
C HIS A 2 -3.82 -15.99 -4.96
N ILE A 3 -3.65 -14.73 -5.33
CA ILE A 3 -2.60 -13.94 -4.69
C ILE A 3 -2.95 -13.97 -3.19
N GLY A 4 -2.05 -14.51 -2.37
CA GLY A 4 -2.31 -14.58 -0.92
C GLY A 4 -2.56 -13.17 -0.39
N SER A 5 -3.49 -13.00 0.56
CA SER A 5 -3.83 -11.69 1.14
C SER A 5 -2.59 -10.88 1.54
N TYR A 6 -1.56 -11.56 2.04
CA TYR A 6 -0.26 -10.98 2.38
C TYR A 6 0.52 -10.42 1.18
N ALA A 7 0.47 -11.07 0.01
CA ALA A 7 1.14 -10.58 -1.18
C ALA A 7 0.54 -9.24 -1.65
N LYS A 8 -0.80 -9.09 -1.55
CA LYS A 8 -1.47 -7.81 -1.82
C LYS A 8 -1.00 -6.72 -0.86
N ALA A 9 -0.94 -7.03 0.43
CA ALA A 9 -0.47 -6.08 1.45
C ALA A 9 1.00 -5.68 1.24
N ILE A 10 1.88 -6.64 0.95
CA ILE A 10 3.31 -6.38 0.71
C ILE A 10 3.50 -5.52 -0.54
N VAL A 11 2.87 -5.87 -1.66
CA VAL A 11 3.01 -5.10 -2.91
C VAL A 11 2.45 -3.69 -2.73
N ALA A 12 1.28 -3.54 -2.09
CA ALA A 12 0.71 -2.22 -1.80
C ALA A 12 1.61 -1.41 -0.85
N GLY A 13 2.18 -2.04 0.18
CA GLY A 13 3.15 -1.45 1.11
C GLY A 13 4.39 -0.91 0.40
N VAL A 14 5.00 -1.72 -0.46
CA VAL A 14 6.18 -1.33 -1.23
C VAL A 14 5.87 -0.15 -2.15
N VAL A 15 4.74 -0.20 -2.87
CA VAL A 15 4.35 0.89 -3.78
C VAL A 15 4.06 2.18 -3.01
N ALA A 16 3.30 2.12 -1.92
CA ALA A 16 2.99 3.29 -1.10
C ALA A 16 4.25 3.89 -0.44
N GLY A 17 5.11 3.04 0.12
CA GLY A 17 6.37 3.47 0.71
C GLY A 17 7.33 4.09 -0.31
N ALA A 18 7.47 3.47 -1.48
CA ALA A 18 8.30 3.99 -2.56
C ALA A 18 7.78 5.33 -3.09
N ALA A 19 6.46 5.50 -3.22
CA ALA A 19 5.87 6.77 -3.63
C ALA A 19 6.13 7.89 -2.61
N ALA A 20 5.93 7.61 -1.31
CA ALA A 20 6.16 8.58 -0.24
C ALA A 20 7.64 8.95 -0.08
N LEU A 21 8.54 7.97 -0.21
CA LEU A 21 9.99 8.23 -0.21
C LEU A 21 10.41 8.99 -1.47
N GLY A 22 9.81 8.72 -2.63
CA GLY A 22 10.08 9.45 -3.86
C GLY A 22 9.80 10.95 -3.74
N THR A 23 8.78 11.34 -2.96
CA THR A 23 8.52 12.75 -2.67
C THR A 23 9.49 13.35 -1.64
N ALA A 24 9.89 12.56 -0.64
CA ALA A 24 10.76 13.01 0.46
C ALA A 24 12.26 13.07 0.09
N LEU A 25 12.66 12.50 -1.05
CA LEU A 25 14.03 12.53 -1.55
C LEU A 25 14.29 13.68 -2.52
N ALA A 26 13.32 14.57 -2.71
CA ALA A 26 13.43 15.66 -3.70
C ALA A 26 14.53 16.67 -3.38
N ASP A 27 14.87 16.84 -2.10
CA ASP A 27 15.80 17.84 -1.59
C ASP A 27 16.94 17.21 -0.73
N ASP A 28 17.25 15.93 -0.95
CA ASP A 28 18.34 15.15 -0.31
C ASP A 28 18.29 15.08 1.24
N VAL A 29 17.24 15.61 1.88
CA VAL A 29 17.10 15.64 3.34
C VAL A 29 15.70 15.23 3.75
N VAL A 30 15.57 14.02 4.31
CA VAL A 30 14.29 13.57 4.86
C VAL A 30 14.09 14.20 6.25
N SER A 31 13.20 15.18 6.32
CA SER A 31 12.78 15.83 7.55
C SER A 31 11.91 14.92 8.41
N THR A 32 11.77 15.26 9.70
CA THR A 32 10.90 14.52 10.63
C THR A 32 9.44 14.48 10.14
N GLY A 33 8.95 15.54 9.50
CA GLY A 33 7.59 15.58 8.95
C GLY A 33 7.39 14.57 7.82
N GLU A 34 8.41 14.36 7.00
CA GLU A 34 8.37 13.40 5.90
C GLU A 34 8.45 11.96 6.38
N TRP A 35 9.23 11.68 7.43
CA TRP A 35 9.22 10.37 8.09
C TRP A 35 7.83 10.02 8.65
N VAL A 36 7.16 11.00 9.24
CA VAL A 36 5.77 10.84 9.69
C VAL A 36 4.85 10.57 8.50
N GLY A 37 5.02 11.30 7.40
CA GLY A 37 4.27 11.09 6.15
C GLY A 37 4.44 9.69 5.58
N VAL A 38 5.68 9.20 5.48
CA VAL A 38 6.01 7.84 5.02
C VAL A 38 5.39 6.79 5.95
N GLY A 39 5.51 6.98 7.27
CA GLY A 39 4.90 6.09 8.26
C GLY A 39 3.37 6.03 8.12
N LEU A 40 2.72 7.17 7.98
CA LEU A 40 1.27 7.26 7.76
C LEU A 40 0.84 6.63 6.43
N ALA A 41 1.63 6.78 5.36
CA ALA A 41 1.35 6.13 4.08
C ALA A 41 1.39 4.60 4.19
N LEU A 42 2.41 4.05 4.86
CA LEU A 42 2.53 2.62 5.11
C LEU A 42 1.39 2.09 5.99
N PHE A 43 1.09 2.77 7.10
CA PHE A 43 -0.03 2.40 7.97
C PHE A 43 -1.37 2.51 7.25
N GLY A 44 -1.59 3.58 6.48
CA GLY A 44 -2.80 3.79 5.70
C GLY A 44 -3.03 2.64 4.72
N VAL A 45 -2.01 2.19 4.00
CA VAL A 45 -2.14 1.07 3.07
C VAL A 45 -2.37 -0.26 3.78
N LEU A 46 -1.77 -0.48 4.96
CA LEU A 46 -2.04 -1.67 5.77
C LEU A 46 -3.49 -1.71 6.25
N VAL A 47 -4.02 -0.57 6.73
CA VAL A 47 -5.43 -0.45 7.10
C VAL A 47 -6.32 -0.71 5.89
N VAL A 48 -6.04 -0.09 4.74
CA VAL A 48 -6.83 -0.31 3.51
C VAL A 48 -6.79 -1.77 3.07
N THR A 49 -5.62 -2.41 3.07
CA THR A 49 -5.49 -3.81 2.63
C THR A 49 -6.11 -4.82 3.60
N ALA A 50 -6.18 -4.50 4.90
CA ALA A 50 -6.86 -5.31 5.89
C ALA A 50 -8.39 -5.10 5.90
N VAL A 51 -8.86 -3.87 5.72
CA VAL A 51 -10.29 -3.51 5.82
C VAL A 51 -11.03 -3.73 4.50
N VAL A 52 -10.38 -3.53 3.36
CA VAL A 52 -11.05 -3.60 2.05
C VAL A 52 -11.00 -5.05 1.51
N PRO A 53 -12.13 -5.78 1.54
CA PRO A 53 -12.19 -7.11 0.96
C PRO A 53 -11.94 -7.07 -0.54
N ASN A 54 -11.28 -8.09 -1.06
CA ASN A 54 -11.05 -8.20 -2.49
C ASN A 54 -12.39 -8.37 -3.20
N ALA A 55 -12.64 -7.60 -4.26
CA ALA A 55 -13.81 -7.82 -5.10
C ALA A 55 -13.82 -9.28 -5.56
N ARG A 56 -14.96 -9.97 -5.41
CA ARG A 56 -15.13 -11.34 -5.89
C ARG A 56 -15.16 -11.30 -7.42
N VAL A 57 -13.98 -11.25 -8.02
CA VAL A 57 -13.85 -11.38 -9.46
C VAL A 57 -14.11 -12.85 -9.79
N SER A 58 -15.17 -13.06 -10.59
CA SER A 58 -15.44 -14.24 -11.44
C SER A 58 -16.21 -15.46 -10.93
N ASP A 59 -17.11 -15.36 -9.94
CA ASP A 59 -18.10 -16.44 -9.70
C ASP A 59 -19.46 -16.25 -10.42
N GLU A 60 -19.75 -15.06 -10.97
CA GLU A 60 -21.00 -14.78 -11.69
C GLU A 60 -20.95 -15.06 -13.19
N ARG A 61 -19.76 -15.22 -13.79
CA ARG A 61 -19.63 -15.40 -15.26
C ARG A 61 -20.09 -16.78 -15.76
N TRP A 62 -20.35 -17.72 -14.85
CA TRP A 62 -20.67 -19.12 -15.17
C TRP A 62 -21.97 -19.63 -14.49
N ARG A 63 -22.84 -18.73 -14.03
CA ARG A 63 -24.22 -19.06 -13.62
C ARG A 63 -25.20 -18.56 -14.66
#